data_AF-A0A2X4TCU3-F1
#
_entry.id   AF-A0A2X4TCU3-F1
#
_cell.length_a   1.000
_cell.length_b   1.000
_cell.length_c   1.000
_cell.angle_alpha   90.00
_cell.angle_beta   90.00
_cell.angle_gamma   90.00
#
_symmetry.space_group_name_H-M   'P 1'
#
loop_
_entity.id
_entity.type
_entity.pdbx_description
1 polymer ?
#
loop_
_entity_poly.entity_id
_entity_poly.type
_entity_poly.pdbx_seq_one_letter_code
_entity_poly.pdbx_strand_id
1 'polypeptide(L)'
;MCNNVLHRTQPQPSLLHGDLWSANCALGPDGPYIFDPACYWGDRECDLAMLPLHTGQPPQIYDGYQSVSPLPMDFLDRQPIYQLYTLLNRARLFGGQHLLMAQKSDGSAACGIATPPMPDKLRTLSGIFSLHKT
;
A
#
# COMPACT_ATOMS: atom_id res chain seq x y z
N MET A 1 -4.36 19.87 7.69
CA MET A 1 -3.00 20.15 7.20
C MET A 1 -2.53 19.02 6.27
N CYS A 2 -3.16 18.85 5.10
CA CYS A 2 -2.78 17.82 4.09
C CYS A 2 -2.00 18.40 2.90
N ASN A 3 -1.37 19.56 3.06
CA ASN A 3 -0.63 20.16 1.95
C ASN A 3 0.78 19.55 1.92
N ASN A 4 1.07 18.82 0.84
CA ASN A 4 2.42 18.47 0.34
C ASN A 4 3.09 17.20 0.86
N VAL A 5 2.37 16.16 1.29
CA VAL A 5 2.99 14.87 1.66
C VAL A 5 3.72 14.23 0.45
N LEU A 6 3.11 14.23 -0.74
CA LEU A 6 3.74 13.72 -1.97
C LEU A 6 4.82 14.64 -2.54
N HIS A 7 4.70 15.96 -2.36
CA HIS A 7 5.67 16.92 -2.92
C HIS A 7 7.04 16.88 -2.21
N ARG A 8 7.10 16.28 -1.02
CA ARG A 8 8.35 16.12 -0.26
C ARG A 8 9.15 14.89 -0.69
N THR A 9 8.56 13.98 -1.46
CA THR A 9 9.20 12.75 -1.91
C THR A 9 9.46 12.80 -3.42
N GLN A 10 10.63 12.30 -3.82
CA GLN A 10 11.00 12.05 -5.21
C GLN A 10 11.36 10.56 -5.31
N PRO A 11 10.36 9.67 -5.41
CA PRO A 11 10.60 8.24 -5.41
C PRO A 11 11.38 7.82 -6.65
N GLN A 12 12.28 6.86 -6.48
CA GLN A 12 12.92 6.19 -7.62
C GLN A 12 11.85 5.44 -8.42
N PRO A 13 11.71 5.69 -9.73
CA PRO A 13 10.72 5.01 -10.55
C PRO A 13 10.89 3.49 -10.47
N SER A 14 9.80 2.81 -10.13
CA SER A 14 9.74 1.35 -10.08
C SER A 14 8.66 0.87 -11.05
N LEU A 15 8.90 -0.28 -11.69
CA LEU A 15 7.87 -0.94 -12.48
C LEU A 15 6.82 -1.52 -11.53
N LEU A 16 5.60 -1.03 -11.63
CA LEU A 16 4.48 -1.43 -10.79
C LEU A 16 3.61 -2.46 -11.50
N HIS A 17 2.96 -3.33 -10.72
CA HIS A 17 1.86 -4.15 -11.18
C HIS A 17 0.63 -3.30 -11.48
N GLY A 18 0.31 -2.32 -10.62
CA GLY A 18 -0.71 -1.30 -10.85
C GLY A 18 -2.15 -1.70 -10.48
N ASP A 19 -2.41 -3.00 -10.31
CA ASP A 19 -3.65 -3.54 -9.71
C ASP A 19 -3.33 -4.74 -8.81
N LEU A 20 -2.42 -4.54 -7.83
CA LEU A 20 -1.98 -5.63 -6.95
C LEU A 20 -2.95 -5.83 -5.77
N TRP A 21 -3.68 -6.95 -5.78
CA TRP A 21 -4.56 -7.37 -4.69
C TRP A 21 -4.78 -8.88 -4.67
N SER A 22 -5.45 -9.40 -3.64
CA SER A 22 -5.54 -10.86 -3.39
C SER A 22 -6.13 -11.66 -4.54
N ALA A 23 -7.09 -11.12 -5.30
CA ALA A 23 -7.66 -11.82 -6.44
C ALA A 23 -6.73 -11.89 -7.67
N ASN A 24 -5.72 -11.03 -7.72
CA ASN A 24 -4.69 -10.98 -8.77
C ASN A 24 -3.40 -11.71 -8.38
N CYS A 25 -3.46 -12.50 -7.30
CA CYS A 25 -2.36 -13.29 -6.78
C CYS A 25 -2.79 -14.73 -6.60
N ALA A 26 -1.92 -15.68 -6.93
CA ALA A 26 -2.12 -17.10 -6.64
C ALA A 26 -0.82 -17.74 -6.16
N LEU A 27 -0.93 -18.83 -5.40
CA LEU A 27 0.19 -19.68 -5.06
C LEU A 27 0.07 -20.97 -5.88
N GLY A 28 1.10 -21.27 -6.67
CA GLY A 28 1.19 -22.51 -7.42
C GLY A 28 2.39 -23.36 -7.00
N PRO A 29 2.65 -24.48 -7.72
CA PRO A 29 3.68 -25.44 -7.34
C PRO A 29 5.10 -24.86 -7.36
N ASP A 30 5.37 -23.87 -8.21
CA ASP A 30 6.69 -23.25 -8.36
C ASP A 30 6.84 -21.93 -7.60
N GLY A 31 5.81 -21.51 -6.84
CA GLY A 31 5.82 -20.27 -6.06
C GLY A 31 4.64 -19.34 -6.39
N PRO A 32 4.76 -18.04 -6.06
CA PRO A 32 3.70 -17.06 -6.25
C PRO A 32 3.58 -16.64 -7.72
N TYR A 33 2.33 -16.46 -8.16
CA TYR A 33 1.95 -15.90 -9.45
C TYR A 33 1.18 -14.61 -9.24
N ILE A 34 1.43 -13.62 -10.10
CA ILE A 34 0.68 -12.36 -10.18
C ILE A 34 0.16 -12.21 -11.62
N PHE A 35 -1.06 -11.70 -11.77
CA PHE A 35 -1.75 -11.62 -13.06
C PHE A 35 -2.67 -10.39 -13.14
N ASP A 36 -3.17 -10.12 -14.35
CA ASP A 36 -3.99 -8.94 -14.68
C ASP A 36 -3.35 -7.59 -14.31
N PRO A 37 -2.15 -7.30 -14.85
CA PRO A 37 -1.46 -6.06 -14.52
C PRO A 37 -2.06 -4.83 -15.21
N ALA A 38 -1.94 -3.70 -14.54
CA ALA A 38 -2.13 -2.36 -15.09
C ALA A 38 -0.79 -1.59 -15.01
N CYS A 39 0.27 -2.15 -15.60
CA CYS A 39 1.66 -1.72 -15.38
C CYS A 39 1.91 -0.24 -15.71
N TYR A 40 2.70 0.42 -14.86
CA TYR A 40 3.29 1.74 -15.12
C TYR A 40 4.56 1.94 -14.29
N TRP A 41 5.32 2.97 -14.63
CA TRP A 41 6.46 3.41 -13.83
C TRP A 41 5.99 4.44 -12.80
N GLY A 42 6.20 4.16 -11.51
CA GLY A 42 5.74 5.02 -10.42
C GLY A 42 6.44 4.74 -9.10
N ASP A 43 5.83 5.20 -8.00
CA ASP A 43 6.30 4.90 -6.65
C ASP A 43 5.90 3.47 -6.26
N ARG A 44 6.89 2.63 -5.90
CA ARG A 44 6.70 1.25 -5.41
C ARG A 44 5.70 1.13 -4.27
N GLU A 45 5.53 2.21 -3.50
CA GLU A 45 4.58 2.28 -2.40
C GLU A 45 3.11 2.12 -2.84
N CYS A 46 2.80 2.44 -4.10
CA CYS A 46 1.44 2.33 -4.65
C CYS A 46 0.89 0.89 -4.62
N ASP A 47 1.67 -0.10 -5.07
CA ASP A 47 1.24 -1.51 -5.08
C ASP A 47 1.02 -2.04 -3.65
N LEU A 48 1.85 -1.60 -2.70
CA LEU A 48 1.77 -2.02 -1.31
C LEU A 48 0.63 -1.33 -0.55
N ALA A 49 0.36 -0.07 -0.87
CA ALA A 49 -0.72 0.70 -0.25
C ALA A 49 -2.08 0.03 -0.43
N MET A 50 -2.27 -0.76 -1.50
CA MET A 50 -3.52 -1.42 -1.84
C MET A 50 -3.79 -2.72 -1.08
N LEU A 51 -2.74 -3.41 -0.62
CA LEU A 51 -2.86 -4.73 0.00
C LEU A 51 -3.77 -4.76 1.23
N PRO A 52 -3.74 -3.80 2.18
CA PRO A 52 -4.58 -3.84 3.39
C PRO A 52 -6.08 -3.67 3.12
N LEU A 53 -6.46 -3.15 1.95
CA LEU A 53 -7.86 -3.02 1.56
C LEU A 53 -8.49 -4.35 1.15
N HIS A 54 -7.68 -5.40 1.00
CA HIS A 54 -8.09 -6.70 0.51
C HIS A 54 -7.85 -7.78 1.56
N THR A 55 -8.90 -8.50 1.92
CA THR A 55 -8.80 -9.63 2.83
C THR A 55 -8.10 -10.81 2.17
N GLY A 56 -7.50 -11.68 2.99
CA GLY A 56 -6.91 -12.94 2.53
C GLY A 56 -5.46 -12.87 2.05
N GLN A 57 -4.78 -11.72 2.18
CA GLN A 57 -3.36 -11.66 1.88
C GLN A 57 -2.50 -12.24 3.01
N PRO A 58 -1.47 -13.05 2.70
CA PRO A 58 -0.53 -13.51 3.70
C PRO A 58 0.23 -12.32 4.31
N PRO A 59 0.25 -12.15 5.65
CA PRO A 59 0.96 -11.05 6.29
C PRO A 59 2.46 -11.02 5.97
N GLN A 60 3.03 -12.15 5.54
CA GLN A 60 4.42 -12.32 5.14
C GLN A 60 4.81 -11.52 3.89
N ILE A 61 3.85 -11.04 3.08
CA ILE A 61 4.17 -10.22 1.89
C ILE A 61 4.97 -8.98 2.30
N TYR A 62 4.58 -8.33 3.40
CA TYR A 62 5.29 -7.16 3.89
C TYR A 62 6.63 -7.49 4.51
N ASP A 63 6.72 -8.55 5.31
CA ASP A 63 7.99 -9.00 5.90
C ASP A 63 9.01 -9.32 4.81
N GLY A 64 8.58 -10.05 3.78
CA GLY A 64 9.40 -10.37 2.61
C GLY A 64 9.84 -9.13 1.84
N TYR A 65 8.90 -8.22 1.56
CA TYR A 65 9.21 -6.97 0.87
C TYR A 65 10.20 -6.08 1.65
N GLN A 66 9.97 -5.91 2.95
CA GLN A 66 10.83 -5.14 3.85
C GLN A 66 12.25 -5.72 3.96
N SER A 67 12.42 -7.04 3.82
CA SER A 67 13.73 -7.69 3.85
C SER A 67 14.62 -7.32 2.65
N VAL A 68 14.02 -6.89 1.54
CA VAL A 68 14.74 -6.60 0.27
C VAL A 68 14.74 -5.11 -0.04
N SER A 69 13.61 -4.43 0.16
CA SER A 69 13.43 -3.00 -0.16
C SER A 69 12.62 -2.30 0.94
N PRO A 70 13.25 -1.97 2.09
CA PRO A 70 12.57 -1.34 3.22
C PRO A 70 11.83 -0.07 2.83
N LEU A 71 10.58 0.05 3.27
CA LEU A 71 9.75 1.23 3.11
C LEU A 71 10.24 2.37 4.01
N PRO A 72 10.14 3.63 3.55
CA PRO A 72 10.37 4.79 4.40
C PRO A 72 9.40 4.81 5.60
N MET A 73 9.85 5.37 6.72
CA MET A 73 9.07 5.42 7.97
C MET A 73 7.76 6.20 7.85
N ASP A 74 7.69 7.14 6.91
CA ASP A 74 6.55 7.99 6.62
C ASP A 74 5.62 7.42 5.53
N PHE A 75 5.81 6.15 5.11
CA PHE A 75 4.92 5.46 4.17
C PHE A 75 3.45 5.51 4.60
N LEU A 76 3.19 5.35 5.92
CA LEU A 76 1.82 5.35 6.44
C LEU A 76 1.12 6.72 6.28
N ASP A 77 1.88 7.81 6.18
CA ASP A 77 1.32 9.14 5.93
C ASP A 77 0.90 9.29 4.46
N ARG A 78 1.53 8.55 3.54
CA ARG A 78 1.22 8.52 2.10
C ARG A 78 0.18 7.48 1.72
N GLN A 79 0.08 6.39 2.47
CA GLN A 79 -0.78 5.25 2.14
C GLN A 79 -2.24 5.62 1.81
N PRO A 80 -2.94 6.49 2.57
CA PRO A 80 -4.30 6.89 2.23
C PRO A 80 -4.40 7.61 0.88
N ILE A 81 -3.38 8.39 0.51
CA ILE A 81 -3.32 9.12 -0.76
C ILE A 81 -3.15 8.13 -1.93
N TYR A 82 -2.27 7.13 -1.78
CA TYR A 82 -2.09 6.09 -2.79
C TYR A 82 -3.34 5.22 -2.97
N GLN A 83 -4.07 4.95 -1.89
CA GLN A 83 -5.34 4.21 -1.95
C GLN A 83 -6.45 4.96 -2.69
N LEU A 84 -6.45 6.30 -2.65
CA LEU A 84 -7.52 7.12 -3.19
C LEU A 84 -7.75 6.88 -4.70
N TYR A 85 -6.67 6.80 -5.49
CA TYR A 85 -6.77 6.54 -6.92
C TYR A 85 -7.54 5.24 -7.21
N THR A 86 -7.16 4.15 -6.54
CA THR A 86 -7.78 2.84 -6.78
C THR A 86 -9.21 2.78 -6.24
N LEU A 87 -9.48 3.42 -5.11
CA LEU A 87 -10.83 3.55 -4.56
C LEU A 87 -11.75 4.32 -5.52
N LEU A 88 -11.29 5.42 -6.10
CA LEU A 88 -12.02 6.19 -7.11
C LEU A 88 -12.24 5.38 -8.39
N ASN A 89 -11.21 4.66 -8.86
CA ASN A 89 -11.33 3.82 -10.05
C ASN A 89 -12.39 2.71 -9.84
N ARG A 90 -12.36 2.04 -8.69
CA ARG A 90 -13.35 1.02 -8.35
C ARG A 90 -14.74 1.60 -8.11
N ALA A 91 -14.84 2.79 -7.51
CA ALA A 91 -16.12 3.49 -7.37
C ALA A 91 -16.73 3.82 -8.74
N ARG A 92 -15.91 4.21 -9.72
CA ARG A 92 -16.35 4.47 -11.09
C ARG A 92 -16.82 3.21 -11.81
N LEU A 93 -16.14 2.07 -11.61
CA LEU A 93 -16.45 0.81 -12.30
C LEU A 93 -17.60 0.02 -11.65
N PHE A 94 -17.67 0.01 -10.32
CA PHE A 94 -18.53 -0.89 -9.54
C PHE A 94 -19.52 -0.16 -8.62
N GLY A 95 -19.32 1.13 -8.36
CA GLY A 95 -20.16 1.91 -7.45
C GLY A 95 -20.19 1.34 -6.02
N GLY A 96 -21.33 1.52 -5.34
CA GLY A 96 -21.64 0.89 -4.06
C GLY A 96 -20.62 1.19 -2.95
N GLN A 97 -20.13 0.14 -2.29
CA GLN A 97 -19.21 0.25 -1.16
C GLN A 97 -17.90 0.98 -1.52
N HIS A 98 -17.43 0.89 -2.76
CA HIS A 98 -16.23 1.60 -3.21
C HIS A 98 -16.41 3.12 -3.18
N LEU A 99 -17.61 3.62 -3.52
CA LEU A 99 -17.94 5.04 -3.43
C LEU A 99 -17.91 5.52 -1.97
N LEU A 100 -18.46 4.73 -1.05
CA LEU A 100 -18.43 5.06 0.38
C LEU A 100 -17.01 5.10 0.95
N MET A 101 -16.15 4.16 0.53
CA MET A 101 -14.73 4.13 0.93
C MET A 101 -13.93 5.29 0.34
N ALA A 102 -14.21 5.66 -0.91
CA ALA A 102 -13.62 6.84 -1.55
C ALA A 102 -14.04 8.15 -0.86
N GLN A 103 -15.33 8.31 -0.54
CA GLN A 103 -15.83 9.50 0.17
C GLN A 103 -15.26 9.62 1.59
N LYS A 104 -15.10 8.49 2.29
CA LYS A 104 -14.44 8.46 3.61
C LYS A 104 -12.96 8.79 3.56
N SER A 105 -12.30 8.59 2.42
CA SER A 105 -10.91 9.01 2.23
C SER A 105 -10.76 10.46 1.80
N ASP A 106 -11.78 11.03 1.15
CA ASP A 106 -11.81 12.43 0.69
C ASP A 106 -12.17 13.43 1.82
N GLY A 107 -12.90 12.98 2.85
CA GLY A 107 -13.28 13.79 4.02
C GLY A 107 -12.46 13.50 5.27
N SER A 108 -11.52 14.38 5.63
CA SER A 108 -10.83 14.44 6.94
C SER A 108 -9.75 13.38 7.23
N ALA A 109 -9.38 12.49 6.31
CA ALA A 109 -8.80 11.21 6.71
C ALA A 109 -7.47 10.77 6.06
N ALA A 110 -6.56 11.70 5.78
CA ALA A 110 -5.13 11.38 5.86
C ALA A 110 -4.68 11.13 7.32
N CYS A 111 -5.55 11.38 8.31
CA CYS A 111 -5.23 11.32 9.74
C CYS A 111 -6.02 10.26 10.54
N GLY A 112 -6.90 9.44 9.93
CA GLY A 112 -7.77 8.59 10.78
C GLY A 112 -8.70 7.56 10.15
N ILE A 113 -8.54 7.14 8.89
CA ILE A 113 -9.25 5.93 8.46
C ILE A 113 -8.57 4.74 9.12
N ALA A 114 -9.28 4.08 10.01
CA ALA A 114 -8.95 2.73 10.46
C ALA A 114 -9.09 1.76 9.28
N THR A 115 -8.15 1.82 8.34
CA THR A 115 -7.68 0.59 7.71
C THR A 115 -7.14 -0.28 8.85
N PRO A 116 -7.38 -1.60 8.87
CA PRO A 116 -6.74 -2.44 9.87
C PRO A 116 -5.25 -2.10 9.82
N PRO A 117 -4.64 -1.72 10.96
CA PRO A 117 -3.24 -1.35 10.95
C PRO A 117 -2.46 -2.49 10.30
N MET A 118 -1.44 -2.13 9.52
CA MET A 118 -0.39 -3.09 9.19
C MET A 118 -0.05 -3.91 10.45
N PRO A 119 0.15 -5.23 10.35
CA PRO A 119 0.47 -6.04 11.51
C PRO A 119 1.62 -5.41 12.33
N ASP A 120 1.46 -5.36 13.65
CA ASP A 120 2.27 -4.59 14.63
C ASP A 120 3.80 -4.75 14.52
N LYS A 121 4.28 -5.76 13.78
CA LYS A 121 5.70 -6.03 13.57
C LYS A 121 6.45 -4.88 12.89
N LEU A 122 5.79 -4.05 12.08
CA LEU A 122 6.46 -2.91 11.43
C LEU A 122 6.58 -1.68 12.32
N ARG A 123 5.72 -1.52 13.33
CA ARG A 123 5.90 -0.48 14.36
C ARG A 123 7.04 -0.83 15.32
N THR A 124 7.26 -2.11 15.61
CA THR A 124 8.26 -2.60 16.58
C THR A 124 9.67 -2.76 16.00
N LEU A 125 9.83 -2.96 14.70
CA LEU A 125 11.16 -2.99 14.05
C LEU A 125 11.88 -1.62 14.04
N SER A 126 11.17 -0.52 14.33
CA SER A 126 11.74 0.82 14.52
C SER A 126 12.73 0.91 15.69
N GLY A 127 12.62 0.02 16.69
CA GLY A 127 13.53 -0.02 17.85
C GLY A 127 14.77 -0.89 17.64
N ILE A 128 14.75 -1.83 16.69
CA ILE A 128 15.82 -2.84 16.54
C ILE A 128 16.90 -2.37 15.54
N PHE A 129 16.53 -1.62 14.50
CA PHE A 129 17.49 -1.16 13.49
C PHE A 129 18.26 0.13 13.85
N SER A 130 17.86 0.86 14.91
CA SER A 130 18.67 1.96 15.47
C SER A 130 19.88 1.48 16.28
N LEU A 131 20.02 0.18 16.56
CA LEU A 131 21.10 -0.37 17.40
C LEU A 131 22.28 -0.98 16.63
N HIS A 132 22.32 -0.90 15.30
CA HIS A 132 23.43 -1.45 14.49
C HIS A 132 24.11 -0.40 13.57
N LYS A 133 24.04 0.89 13.94
CA LYS A 133 24.95 1.91 13.42
C LYS A 133 25.80 2.49 14.56
N THR A 134 26.79 1.71 14.98
CA THR A 134 28.03 2.17 15.64
C THR A 134 29.16 1.31 15.12
#